data_AF-A0A6L3SU37-F1
#
_entry.id   AF-A0A6L3SU37-F1
#
_cell.length_a   1.000
_cell.length_b   1.000
_cell.length_c   1.000
_cell.angle_alpha   90.00
_cell.angle_beta   90.00
_cell.angle_gamma   90.00
#
_symmetry.space_group_name_H-M   'P 1'
#
loop_
_entity.id
_entity.type
_entity.pdbx_description
1 polymer ?
#
loop_
_entity_poly.entity_id
_entity_poly.type
_entity_poly.pdbx_seq_one_letter_code
_entity_poly.pdbx_strand_id
1 'polypeptide(L)'
;MSEAPASASARPAAAAPGLLRLIRALAEDDRVGAIGLAEHAVERHVTAFSKADQAIALDVLLRDLACLQGFAPHLKGFISRVEGHIDRLHRGLARGRREHRESRAATP
;
A
#
# COMPACT_ATOMS: atom_id res chain seq x y z
N MET A 1 7.46 -9.14 -41.10
CA MET A 1 6.78 -9.95 -40.08
C MET A 1 7.60 -9.80 -38.81
N SER A 2 7.35 -8.71 -38.07
CA SER A 2 6.64 -8.73 -36.78
C SER A 2 7.50 -9.32 -35.66
N GLU A 3 8.44 -8.51 -35.17
CA GLU A 3 8.91 -8.66 -33.80
C GLU A 3 7.75 -8.30 -32.88
N ALA A 4 7.23 -9.30 -32.18
CA ALA A 4 6.28 -9.11 -31.10
C ALA A 4 7.01 -8.37 -29.96
N PRO A 5 6.47 -7.25 -29.44
CA PRO A 5 7.03 -6.67 -28.23
C PRO A 5 6.84 -7.68 -27.11
N ALA A 6 7.95 -8.07 -26.49
CA ALA A 6 7.99 -8.88 -25.29
C ALA A 6 6.93 -8.37 -24.32
N SER A 7 5.96 -9.24 -24.02
CA SER A 7 5.07 -9.08 -22.87
C SER A 7 5.94 -8.66 -21.70
N ALA A 8 5.78 -7.40 -21.29
CA ALA A 8 6.36 -6.88 -20.07
C ALA A 8 5.79 -7.73 -18.92
N SER A 9 6.53 -8.79 -18.60
CA SER A 9 6.38 -9.58 -17.41
C SER A 9 6.37 -8.59 -16.25
N ALA A 10 5.17 -8.38 -15.69
CA ALA A 10 4.96 -7.52 -14.56
C ALA A 10 5.92 -7.98 -13.45
N ARG A 11 7.01 -7.24 -13.25
CA ARG A 11 7.96 -7.50 -12.17
C ARG A 11 7.17 -7.49 -10.86
N PRO A 12 7.04 -8.62 -10.15
CA PRO A 12 6.40 -8.60 -8.86
C PRO A 12 7.39 -8.03 -7.85
N ALA A 13 6.91 -7.10 -7.03
CA ALA A 13 7.41 -6.82 -5.68
C ALA A 13 8.90 -6.46 -5.55
N ALA A 14 9.29 -5.30 -6.04
CA ALA A 14 10.14 -4.43 -5.22
C ALA A 14 9.19 -3.41 -4.58
N ALA A 15 8.72 -3.69 -3.37
CA ALA A 15 8.02 -2.69 -2.55
C ALA A 15 8.84 -1.40 -2.64
N ALA A 16 8.21 -0.34 -3.14
CA ALA A 16 8.91 0.80 -3.71
C ALA A 16 9.82 1.41 -2.63
N PRO A 17 11.17 1.28 -2.73
CA PRO A 17 12.05 2.02 -1.82
C PRO A 17 11.80 3.54 -1.95
N GLY A 18 11.18 3.99 -3.04
CA GLY A 18 10.65 5.34 -3.20
C GLY A 18 9.49 5.70 -2.26
N LEU A 19 8.54 4.80 -1.98
CA LEU A 19 7.40 5.10 -1.10
C LEU A 19 7.85 5.27 0.36
N LEU A 20 8.70 4.36 0.87
CA LEU A 20 9.23 4.49 2.23
C LEU A 20 10.09 5.73 2.39
N ARG A 21 10.92 6.06 1.39
CA ARG A 21 11.70 7.30 1.39
C ARG A 21 10.80 8.53 1.38
N LEU A 22 9.70 8.51 0.64
CA LEU A 22 8.71 9.59 0.63
C LEU A 22 8.03 9.72 1.99
N ILE A 23 7.53 8.62 2.56
CA ILE A 23 6.89 8.62 3.89
C ILE A 23 7.86 9.14 4.96
N ARG A 24 9.12 8.69 4.91
CA ARG A 24 10.17 9.19 5.79
C ARG A 24 10.40 10.69 5.61
N ALA A 25 10.56 11.16 4.37
CA ALA A 25 10.77 12.57 4.09
C ALA A 25 9.59 13.43 4.57
N LEU A 26 8.35 12.97 4.37
CA LEU A 26 7.15 13.64 4.87
C LEU A 26 7.09 13.68 6.40
N ALA A 27 7.52 12.60 7.06
CA ALA A 27 7.60 12.54 8.51
C ALA A 27 8.70 13.46 9.08
N GLU A 28 9.82 13.61 8.37
CA GLU A 28 10.92 14.50 8.73
C GLU A 28 10.59 15.98 8.47
N ASP A 29 9.77 16.29 7.45
CA ASP A 29 9.38 17.66 7.09
C ASP A 29 8.38 18.28 8.10
N ASP A 30 7.66 17.45 8.86
CA ASP A 30 6.69 17.82 9.92
C ASP A 30 5.66 18.90 9.51
N ARG A 31 5.42 19.06 8.20
CA ARG A 31 4.47 20.07 7.70
C ARG A 31 3.03 19.67 7.95
N VAL A 32 2.20 20.67 8.17
CA VAL A 32 0.73 20.52 8.15
C VAL A 32 0.32 19.88 6.83
N GLY A 33 -0.39 18.76 6.90
CA GLY A 33 -0.87 18.01 5.73
C GLY A 33 0.05 16.88 5.25
N ALA A 34 1.26 16.73 5.80
CA ALA A 34 2.18 15.66 5.45
C ALA A 34 1.56 14.26 5.63
N ILE A 35 0.71 14.08 6.65
CA ILE A 35 -0.01 12.83 6.87
C ILE A 35 -0.98 12.50 5.73
N GLY A 36 -1.74 13.49 5.23
CA GLY A 36 -2.67 13.27 4.12
C GLY A 36 -1.95 12.97 2.81
N LEU A 37 -0.78 13.57 2.58
CA LEU A 37 0.07 13.23 1.44
C LEU A 37 0.61 11.79 1.53
N ALA A 38 1.00 11.35 2.73
CA ALA A 38 1.44 9.98 2.96
C ALA A 38 0.30 8.98 2.71
N GLU A 39 -0.89 9.24 3.25
CA GLU A 39 -2.08 8.41 3.01
C GLU A 39 -2.41 8.31 1.52
N HIS A 40 -2.43 9.44 0.80
CA HIS A 40 -2.69 9.45 -0.64
C HIS A 40 -1.62 8.67 -1.44
N ALA A 41 -0.34 8.78 -1.06
CA ALA A 41 0.74 8.02 -1.68
C ALA A 41 0.58 6.52 -1.46
N VAL A 42 0.11 6.09 -0.28
CA VAL A 42 -0.21 4.69 0.02
C VAL A 42 -1.36 4.20 -0.85
N GLU A 43 -2.47 4.94 -0.94
CA GLU A 43 -3.60 4.57 -1.80
C GLU A 43 -3.18 4.43 -3.27
N ARG A 44 -2.40 5.38 -3.78
CA ARG A 44 -1.87 5.33 -5.15
C ARG A 44 -0.95 4.13 -5.37
N HIS A 45 -0.14 3.79 -4.37
CA HIS A 45 0.72 2.60 -4.44
C HIS A 45 -0.10 1.32 -4.52
N VAL A 46 -1.12 1.18 -3.66
CA VAL A 46 -1.96 -0.01 -3.56
C VAL A 46 -2.81 -0.19 -4.81
N THR A 47 -3.38 0.90 -5.34
CA THR A 47 -4.19 0.87 -6.57
C THR A 47 -3.40 0.52 -7.83
N ALA A 48 -2.07 0.58 -7.80
CA ALA A 48 -1.21 0.07 -8.87
C ALA A 48 -1.15 -1.47 -8.92
N PHE A 49 -1.56 -2.16 -7.84
CA PHE A 49 -1.64 -3.63 -7.78
C PHE A 49 -3.02 -4.14 -8.17
N SER A 50 -3.06 -5.37 -8.66
CA SER A 50 -4.31 -6.09 -8.91
C SER A 50 -5.12 -6.23 -7.62
N LYS A 51 -6.46 -6.31 -7.71
CA LYS A 51 -7.33 -6.48 -6.53
C LYS A 51 -6.96 -7.72 -5.68
N ALA A 52 -6.39 -8.76 -6.30
CA ALA A 52 -5.94 -9.95 -5.59
C ALA A 52 -4.67 -9.70 -4.76
N ASP A 53 -3.78 -8.84 -5.26
CA ASP A 53 -2.46 -8.58 -4.68
C ASP A 53 -2.44 -7.38 -3.72
N GLN A 54 -3.48 -6.54 -3.72
CA GLN A 54 -3.55 -5.33 -2.88
C GLN A 54 -3.35 -5.60 -1.39
N ALA A 55 -3.87 -6.71 -0.86
CA ALA A 55 -3.63 -7.06 0.54
C ALA A 55 -2.16 -7.44 0.80
N ILE A 56 -1.53 -8.17 -0.12
CA ILE A 56 -0.12 -8.53 0.00
C ILE A 56 0.75 -7.27 -0.05
N ALA A 57 0.42 -6.32 -0.93
CA ALA A 57 1.13 -5.04 -1.02
C ALA A 57 1.04 -4.24 0.29
N LEU A 58 -0.13 -4.20 0.92
CA LEU A 58 -0.32 -3.55 2.23
C LEU A 58 0.44 -4.28 3.36
N ASP A 59 0.40 -5.61 3.39
CA ASP A 59 1.14 -6.42 4.38
C ASP A 59 2.65 -6.17 4.29
N VAL A 60 3.20 -6.09 3.07
CA VAL A 60 4.61 -5.77 2.85
C VAL A 60 4.92 -4.36 3.33
N LEU A 61 4.06 -3.38 3.01
CA LEU A 61 4.25 -2.00 3.45
C LEU A 61 4.22 -1.86 4.98
N LEU A 62 3.35 -2.59 5.69
CA LEU A 62 3.33 -2.62 7.16
C LEU A 62 4.65 -3.15 7.73
N ARG A 63 5.19 -4.22 7.16
CA ARG A 63 6.49 -4.77 7.58
C ARG A 63 7.61 -3.76 7.38
N ASP A 64 7.60 -3.06 6.26
CA ASP A 64 8.59 -2.05 5.94
C ASP A 64 8.50 -0.81 6.86
N LEU A 65 7.29 -0.38 7.20
CA LEU A 65 7.05 0.71 8.16
C LEU A 65 7.49 0.33 9.57
N ALA A 66 7.22 -0.91 10.00
CA ALA A 66 7.72 -1.43 11.27
C ALA A 66 9.26 -1.42 11.33
N CYS A 67 9.92 -1.78 10.22
CA CYS A 67 11.38 -1.66 10.10
C CYS A 67 11.81 -0.19 10.23
N LEU A 68 11.16 0.73 9.51
CA LEU A 68 11.47 2.16 9.58
C LEU A 68 11.33 2.72 10.99
N GLN A 69 10.28 2.32 11.73
CA GLN A 69 10.09 2.72 13.12
C GLN A 69 11.21 2.22 14.03
N GLY A 70 11.75 1.02 13.77
CA GLY A 70 12.92 0.49 14.48
C GLY A 70 14.17 1.35 14.27
N PHE A 71 14.37 1.90 13.07
CA PHE A 71 15.53 2.75 12.75
C PHE A 71 15.33 4.23 13.11
N ALA A 72 14.09 4.72 13.11
CA ALA A 72 13.76 6.12 13.37
C ALA A 72 12.64 6.25 14.42
N PRO A 73 12.93 5.99 15.72
CA PRO A 73 11.91 5.99 16.78
C PRO A 73 11.21 7.35 16.96
N HIS A 74 11.90 8.43 16.62
CA HIS A 74 11.36 9.80 16.68
C HIS A 74 10.22 10.03 15.68
N LEU A 75 10.12 9.22 14.61
CA LEU A 75 9.04 9.31 13.61
C LEU A 75 7.82 8.45 13.97
N LYS A 76 7.84 7.75 15.12
CA LYS A 76 6.81 6.78 15.53
C LYS A 76 5.39 7.33 15.46
N GLY A 77 5.16 8.57 15.93
CA GLY A 77 3.83 9.17 15.92
C GLY A 77 3.25 9.34 14.51
N PHE A 78 4.10 9.70 13.55
CA PHE A 78 3.71 9.82 12.14
C PHE A 78 3.47 8.44 11.52
N ILE A 79 4.42 7.51 11.71
CA ILE A 79 4.34 6.15 11.15
C ILE A 79 3.09 5.42 11.65
N SER A 80 2.78 5.48 12.95
CA SER A 80 1.59 4.82 13.49
C SER A 80 0.27 5.35 12.92
N ARG A 81 0.22 6.61 12.48
CA ARG A 81 -0.97 7.15 11.77
C ARG A 81 -1.11 6.55 10.37
N VAL A 82 0.00 6.40 9.64
CA VAL A 82 0.03 5.76 8.33
C VAL A 82 -0.33 4.28 8.44
N GLU A 83 0.21 3.56 9.44
CA GLU A 83 -0.17 2.18 9.74
C GLU A 83 -1.68 2.06 10.00
N GLY A 84 -2.25 2.94 10.83
CA GLY A 84 -3.68 2.97 11.09
C GLY A 84 -4.53 3.24 9.84
N HIS A 85 -4.02 3.97 8.85
CA HIS A 85 -4.65 4.14 7.55
C HIS A 85 -4.61 2.84 6.73
N ILE A 86 -3.44 2.19 6.65
CA ILE A 86 -3.25 0.90 5.97
C ILE A 86 -4.21 -0.16 6.54
N ASP A 87 -4.37 -0.22 7.86
CA ASP A 87 -5.32 -1.15 8.49
C ASP A 87 -6.77 -0.91 8.09
N ARG A 88 -7.15 0.35 7.82
CA ARG A 88 -8.49 0.68 7.29
C ARG A 88 -8.65 0.17 5.86
N LEU A 89 -7.63 0.34 5.02
CA LEU A 89 -7.61 -0.21 3.66
C LEU A 89 -7.72 -1.74 3.68
N HIS A 90 -6.95 -2.42 4.55
CA HIS A 90 -7.03 -3.89 4.71
C HIS A 90 -8.45 -4.36 5.04
N ARG A 91 -9.10 -3.69 5.99
CA ARG A 91 -10.48 -3.99 6.39
C ARG A 91 -11.46 -3.74 5.26
N GLY A 92 -11.28 -2.67 4.48
CA GLY A 92 -12.07 -2.39 3.29
C GLY A 92 -11.96 -3.50 2.24
N LEU A 93 -10.74 -3.95 1.94
CA LEU A 93 -10.49 -5.04 1.00
C LEU A 93 -11.06 -6.38 1.47
N ALA A 94 -10.99 -6.67 2.77
CA ALA A 94 -11.57 -7.87 3.35
C ALA A 94 -13.10 -7.88 3.26
N ARG A 95 -13.74 -6.72 3.42
CA ARG A 95 -15.20 -6.56 3.26
C ARG A 95 -15.62 -6.70 1.79
N GLY A 96 -14.98 -5.99 0.87
CA GLY A 96 -15.30 -6.06 -0.56
C GLY A 96 -15.14 -7.47 -1.16
N ARG A 97 -14.21 -8.29 -0.64
CA ARG A 97 -14.07 -9.70 -1.05
C ARG A 97 -15.24 -10.58 -0.61
N ARG A 98 -15.93 -10.27 0.50
CA ARG A 98 -17.11 -11.03 0.95
C ARG A 98 -18.32 -10.73 0.05
N GLU A 99 -18.55 -9.47 -0.24
CA GLU A 99 -19.66 -9.00 -1.09
C GLU A 99 -19.57 -9.57 -2.52
N HIS A 100 -18.36 -9.66 -3.08
CA HIS A 100 -18.16 -10.24 -4.42
C HIS A 100 -18.35 -11.76 -4.46
N ARG A 101 -18.11 -12.46 -3.33
CA ARG A 101 -18.32 -13.91 -3.22
C ARG A 101 -19.80 -14.25 -3.04
N GLU A 102 -20.54 -13.47 -2.25
CA GLU A 102 -21.99 -13.62 -2.10
C GLU A 102 -22.74 -13.35 -3.40
N SER A 103 -22.34 -12.31 -4.15
CA SER A 103 -22.96 -11.97 -5.44
C SER A 103 -22.78 -13.06 -6.50
N ARG A 104 -21.72 -13.88 -6.40
CA ARG A 104 -21.42 -14.97 -7.35
C ARG A 104 -22.08 -16.31 -6.98
N ALA A 105 -22.62 -16.43 -5.77
CA ALA A 105 -23.35 -17.60 -5.30
C ALA A 105 -24.87 -17.49 -5.57
N ALA A 106 -25.34 -16.35 -6.09
CA ALA A 106 -26.75 -16.04 -6.32
C ALA A 106 -27.17 -16.14 -7.80
N THR A 107 -26.59 -17.08 -8.56
CA THR A 107 -27.06 -17.40 -9.91
C THR A 107 -27.44 -18.89 -9.98
N PRO A 108 -28.74 -19.22 -10.08
CA PRO A 108 -29.21 -20.59 -10.31
C PRO A 108 -28.97 -21.06 -11.75
#